data_AF-A0A0R3TKD3-F1
#
_entry.id   AF-A0A0R3TKD3-F1
#
_cell.length_a   1.000
_cell.length_b   1.000
_cell.length_c   1.000
_cell.angle_alpha   90.00
_cell.angle_beta   90.00
_cell.angle_gamma   90.00
#
_symmetry.space_group_name_H-M   'P 1'
#
loop_
_entity.id
_entity.type
_entity.pdbx_description
1 polymer ?
#
loop_
_entity_poly.entity_id
_entity_poly.type
_entity_poly.pdbx_seq_one_letter_code
_entity_poly.pdbx_strand_id
1 'polypeptide(L)'
;MDKLQKAVEENVGTSAEKVIDDACITYFGKHRKICSNIGALPNSPTRVVNDVARMLTIGYPAEKICAKLAEKDPQICEIMHQFVPSHDADFKKMTVKQLKQTLAFIGLECTGCMDKNDFVEMAESNRHKIPRSEL
;
A
#
# COMPACT_ATOMS: atom_id res chain seq x y z
N MET A 1 -0.74 -5.92 2.55
CA MET A 1 -1.95 -6.63 3.01
C MET A 1 -1.59 -7.69 4.04
N ASP A 2 -0.38 -8.29 3.97
CA ASP A 2 0.09 -9.26 4.97
C ASP A 2 -0.02 -8.81 6.42
N LYS A 3 0.27 -7.53 6.74
CA LYS A 3 0.07 -7.00 8.09
C LYS A 3 -1.38 -7.04 8.58
N LEU A 4 -2.35 -6.88 7.68
CA LEU A 4 -3.78 -6.97 8.02
C LEU A 4 -4.20 -8.43 8.19
N GLN A 5 -3.71 -9.32 7.32
CA GLN A 5 -3.98 -10.75 7.45
C GLN A 5 -3.44 -11.29 8.77
N LYS A 6 -2.19 -10.96 9.11
CA LYS A 6 -1.57 -11.32 10.39
C LYS A 6 -2.33 -10.77 11.60
N ALA A 7 -2.76 -9.50 11.55
CA ALA A 7 -3.56 -8.90 12.63
C ALA A 7 -4.89 -9.63 12.86
N VAL A 8 -5.56 -10.07 11.79
CA VAL A 8 -6.81 -10.86 11.88
C VAL A 8 -6.54 -12.26 12.41
N GLU A 9 -5.47 -12.92 11.96
CA GLU A 9 -5.04 -14.24 12.44
C GLU A 9 -4.59 -14.24 13.91
N GLU A 10 -4.03 -13.14 14.41
CA GLU A 10 -3.63 -13.00 15.82
C GLU A 10 -4.82 -12.70 16.77
N ASN A 11 -5.97 -12.29 16.23
CA ASN A 11 -7.15 -11.86 16.99
C ASN A 11 -8.39 -12.72 16.71
N VAL A 12 -8.20 -14.04 16.57
CA VAL A 12 -9.30 -15.01 16.37
C VAL A 12 -10.26 -14.97 17.56
N GLY A 13 -11.49 -14.50 17.33
CA GLY A 13 -12.55 -14.35 18.34
C GLY A 13 -13.10 -12.93 18.49
N THR A 14 -12.41 -11.93 17.93
CA THR A 14 -12.89 -10.55 17.84
C THR A 14 -13.45 -10.27 16.44
N SER A 15 -14.35 -9.28 16.30
CA SER A 15 -14.79 -8.87 14.96
C SER A 15 -13.59 -8.39 14.13
N ALA A 16 -13.27 -9.14 13.07
CA ALA A 16 -12.15 -8.86 12.18
C ALA A 16 -12.20 -7.44 11.58
N GLU A 17 -13.41 -6.89 11.40
CA GLU A 17 -13.62 -5.51 10.96
C GLU A 17 -13.02 -4.50 11.95
N LYS A 18 -13.29 -4.69 13.25
CA LYS A 18 -12.77 -3.79 14.31
C LYS A 18 -11.25 -3.89 14.41
N VAL A 19 -10.72 -5.12 14.32
CA VAL A 19 -9.27 -5.36 14.33
C VAL A 19 -8.59 -4.62 13.18
N ILE A 20 -9.21 -4.64 11.99
CA ILE A 20 -8.70 -3.92 10.81
C ILE A 20 -8.82 -2.41 11.00
N ASP A 21 -9.96 -1.91 11.50
CA ASP A 21 -10.16 -0.47 11.74
C ASP A 21 -9.13 0.08 12.75
N ASP A 22 -8.92 -0.63 13.86
CA ASP A 22 -7.94 -0.26 14.90
C ASP A 22 -6.50 -0.29 14.35
N ALA A 23 -6.14 -1.34 13.61
CA ALA A 23 -4.84 -1.43 12.95
C ALA A 23 -4.64 -0.27 11.95
N CYS A 24 -5.67 0.04 11.17
CA CYS A 24 -5.65 1.08 10.16
C CYS A 24 -5.49 2.51 10.71
N ILE A 25 -5.90 2.75 11.96
CA ILE A 25 -5.63 4.01 12.67
C ILE A 25 -4.13 4.19 12.91
N THR A 26 -3.43 3.11 13.23
CA THR A 26 -1.98 3.11 13.55
C THR A 26 -1.07 3.03 12.32
N TYR A 27 -1.60 2.59 11.19
CA TYR A 27 -0.83 2.42 9.96
C TYR A 27 -0.53 3.75 9.27
N PHE A 28 0.67 3.85 8.69
CA PHE A 28 1.15 4.98 7.91
C PHE A 28 1.60 4.54 6.51
N GLY A 29 1.84 5.51 5.61
CA GLY A 29 2.35 5.28 4.26
C GLY A 29 1.46 4.35 3.42
N LYS A 30 2.05 3.29 2.86
CA LYS A 30 1.37 2.31 1.99
C LYS A 30 0.16 1.66 2.67
N HIS A 31 0.32 1.29 3.94
CA HIS A 31 -0.73 0.61 4.68
C HIS A 31 -1.91 1.53 4.98
N ARG A 32 -1.65 2.82 5.30
CA ARG A 32 -2.71 3.82 5.46
C ARG A 32 -3.52 4.02 4.18
N LYS A 33 -2.84 4.02 3.03
CA LYS A 33 -3.50 4.13 1.73
C LYS A 33 -4.39 2.93 1.45
N ILE A 34 -3.89 1.71 1.70
CA ILE A 34 -4.70 0.49 1.64
C ILE A 34 -5.94 0.59 2.53
N CYS A 35 -5.78 1.02 3.78
CA CYS A 35 -6.87 1.24 4.73
C CYS A 35 -7.91 2.23 4.21
N SER A 36 -7.47 3.34 3.61
CA SER A 36 -8.36 4.30 2.97
C SER A 36 -9.16 3.67 1.82
N ASN A 37 -8.52 2.84 1.00
CA ASN A 37 -9.12 2.24 -0.18
C ASN A 37 -10.13 1.15 0.15
N ILE A 38 -9.85 0.35 1.17
CA ILE A 38 -10.79 -0.68 1.65
C ILE A 38 -11.86 -0.07 2.57
N GLY A 39 -11.81 1.21 2.87
CA GLY A 39 -12.84 1.84 3.69
C GLY A 39 -12.74 1.52 5.18
N ALA A 40 -11.53 1.28 5.68
CA ALA A 40 -11.20 1.00 7.07
C ALA A 40 -10.78 2.26 7.86
N LEU A 41 -11.12 3.45 7.35
CA LEU A 41 -10.91 4.71 8.05
C LEU A 41 -12.27 5.31 8.46
N PRO A 42 -12.34 6.05 9.59
CA PRO A 42 -13.61 6.55 10.13
C PRO A 42 -14.41 7.44 9.16
N ASN A 43 -13.72 8.08 8.21
CA ASN A 43 -14.28 9.00 7.23
C ASN A 43 -14.41 8.40 5.82
N SER A 44 -14.26 7.08 5.68
CA SER A 44 -14.37 6.43 4.38
C SER A 44 -15.82 6.39 3.87
N PRO A 45 -16.07 6.76 2.60
CA PRO A 45 -17.42 6.83 2.03
C PRO A 45 -18.07 5.45 1.82
N THR A 46 -17.26 4.40 1.74
CA THR A 46 -17.71 3.01 1.59
C THR A 46 -17.02 2.12 2.62
N ARG A 47 -17.66 1.01 3.02
CA ARG A 47 -17.13 0.05 4.01
C ARG A 47 -16.81 -1.30 3.36
N VAL A 48 -15.93 -1.28 2.35
CA VAL A 48 -15.45 -2.49 1.65
C VAL A 48 -14.70 -3.44 2.63
N VAL A 49 -14.20 -2.91 3.73
CA VAL A 49 -13.48 -3.60 4.80
C VAL A 49 -14.29 -4.78 5.36
N ASN A 50 -15.62 -4.73 5.34
CA ASN A 50 -16.46 -5.83 5.79
C ASN A 50 -16.29 -7.09 4.91
N ASP A 51 -16.21 -6.90 3.58
CA ASP A 51 -15.97 -7.99 2.63
C ASP A 51 -14.52 -8.50 2.76
N VAL A 52 -13.56 -7.59 2.96
CA VAL A 52 -12.15 -7.94 3.20
C VAL A 52 -12.00 -8.74 4.50
N ALA A 53 -12.60 -8.29 5.59
CA ALA A 53 -12.59 -8.96 6.88
C ALA A 53 -13.15 -10.37 6.76
N ARG A 54 -14.30 -10.54 6.09
CA ARG A 54 -14.89 -11.87 5.86
C ARG A 54 -13.96 -12.77 5.05
N MET A 55 -13.34 -12.25 3.98
CA MET A 55 -12.40 -13.00 3.15
C MET A 55 -11.16 -13.44 3.94
N LEU A 56 -10.62 -12.58 4.80
CA LEU A 56 -9.50 -12.91 5.66
C LEU A 56 -9.88 -13.97 6.71
N THR A 57 -11.06 -13.87 7.33
CA THR A 57 -11.53 -14.85 8.33
C THR A 57 -11.71 -16.26 7.75
N ILE A 58 -12.10 -16.38 6.47
CA ILE A 58 -12.22 -17.69 5.79
C ILE A 58 -10.88 -18.19 5.19
N GLY A 59 -9.76 -17.52 5.48
CA GLY A 59 -8.44 -17.89 5.00
C GLY A 59 -8.20 -17.59 3.51
N TYR A 60 -8.94 -16.65 2.92
CA TYR A 60 -8.70 -16.25 1.54
C TYR A 60 -7.39 -15.45 1.45
N PRO A 61 -6.50 -15.76 0.50
CA PRO A 61 -5.18 -15.15 0.43
C PRO A 61 -5.26 -13.65 0.13
N ALA A 62 -4.59 -12.84 0.95
CA ALA A 62 -4.59 -11.38 0.88
C ALA A 62 -4.22 -10.81 -0.50
N GLU A 63 -3.31 -11.47 -1.21
CA GLU A 63 -2.89 -11.10 -2.58
C GLU A 63 -4.02 -11.18 -3.60
N LYS A 64 -4.97 -12.11 -3.40
CA LYS A 64 -6.09 -12.34 -4.33
C LYS A 64 -7.33 -11.53 -3.97
N ILE A 65 -7.40 -10.95 -2.77
CA ILE A 65 -8.55 -10.15 -2.32
C ILE A 65 -8.77 -8.97 -3.28
N CYS A 66 -7.71 -8.30 -3.73
CA CYS A 66 -7.80 -7.18 -4.67
C CYS A 66 -8.47 -7.58 -5.99
N ALA A 67 -8.05 -8.72 -6.56
CA ALA A 67 -8.64 -9.25 -7.80
C ALA A 67 -10.13 -9.59 -7.61
N LYS A 68 -10.50 -10.14 -6.45
CA LYS A 68 -11.90 -10.46 -6.14
C LYS A 68 -12.77 -9.21 -5.93
N LEU A 69 -12.22 -8.17 -5.32
CA LEU A 69 -12.90 -6.88 -5.16
C LEU A 69 -13.04 -6.14 -6.49
N ALA A 70 -12.04 -6.26 -7.38
CA ALA A 70 -12.08 -5.68 -8.72
C ALA A 70 -13.22 -6.23 -9.59
N GLU A 71 -13.68 -7.46 -9.35
CA GLU A 71 -14.87 -8.02 -10.03
C GLU A 71 -16.15 -7.24 -9.68
N LYS A 72 -16.24 -6.68 -8.46
CA LYS A 72 -17.40 -5.88 -8.02
C LYS A 72 -17.25 -4.41 -8.38
N ASP A 73 -16.07 -3.86 -8.15
CA ASP A 73 -15.74 -2.48 -8.46
C ASP A 73 -14.26 -2.40 -8.89
N PRO A 74 -13.99 -2.26 -10.20
CA PRO A 74 -12.64 -2.20 -10.74
C PRO A 74 -11.78 -1.08 -10.11
N GLN A 75 -12.41 0.00 -9.65
CA GLN A 75 -11.69 1.16 -9.10
C GLN A 75 -11.05 0.85 -7.74
N ILE A 76 -11.55 -0.12 -6.96
CA ILE A 76 -11.01 -0.49 -5.64
C ILE A 76 -9.56 -1.00 -5.73
N CYS A 77 -9.23 -1.74 -6.80
CA CYS A 77 -7.93 -2.40 -6.92
C CYS A 77 -6.87 -1.49 -7.56
N GLU A 78 -7.25 -0.54 -8.44
CA GLU A 78 -6.35 0.47 -9.00
C GLU A 78 -5.65 1.30 -7.92
N ILE A 79 -6.34 1.55 -6.80
CA ILE A 79 -5.78 2.32 -5.69
C ILE A 79 -4.84 1.46 -4.82
N MET A 80 -5.02 0.13 -4.79
CA MET A 80 -4.15 -0.81 -4.04
C MET A 80 -2.86 -1.18 -4.79
N HIS A 81 -2.86 -1.17 -6.12
CA HIS A 81 -1.68 -1.45 -6.95
C HIS A 81 -0.81 -0.22 -7.26
N GLN A 82 -0.99 0.90 -6.55
CA GLN A 82 -0.07 2.01 -6.71
C GLN A 82 1.33 1.60 -6.25
N PHE A 83 2.28 1.76 -7.17
CA PHE A 83 3.70 1.56 -6.93
C PHE A 83 4.11 2.26 -5.64
N VAL A 84 4.69 1.50 -4.71
CA VAL A 84 5.29 2.06 -3.50
C VAL A 84 6.77 1.77 -3.52
N PRO A 85 7.62 2.82 -3.54
CA PRO A 85 9.06 2.63 -3.44
C PRO A 85 9.43 2.12 -2.05
N SER A 86 10.41 1.21 -2.00
CA SER A 86 10.99 0.72 -0.75
C SER A 86 12.32 1.41 -0.49
N HIS A 87 12.60 1.76 0.76
CA HIS A 87 13.89 2.28 1.18
C HIS A 87 15.05 1.35 0.79
N ASP A 88 14.86 0.03 0.74
CA ASP A 88 15.92 -0.94 0.47
C ASP A 88 15.95 -1.40 -0.99
N ALA A 89 15.15 -0.76 -1.86
CA ALA A 89 15.13 -1.05 -3.28
C ALA A 89 16.44 -0.66 -3.97
N ASP A 90 16.83 -1.47 -4.95
CA ASP A 90 17.95 -1.17 -5.86
C ASP A 90 17.43 -0.27 -7.01
N PHE A 91 17.59 1.05 -6.85
CA PHE A 91 17.11 2.05 -7.81
C PHE A 91 17.72 1.87 -9.20
N LYS A 92 18.93 1.29 -9.32
CA LYS A 92 19.57 1.03 -10.63
C LYS A 92 18.78 0.02 -11.46
N LYS A 93 18.14 -0.95 -10.81
CA LYS A 93 17.30 -1.98 -11.45
C LYS A 93 15.91 -1.49 -11.81
N MET A 94 15.50 -0.33 -11.31
CA MET A 94 14.16 0.21 -11.56
C MET A 94 14.05 0.84 -12.95
N THR A 95 12.85 0.87 -13.49
CA THR A 95 12.54 1.60 -14.73
C THR A 95 12.43 3.10 -14.46
N VAL A 96 12.62 3.94 -15.47
CA VAL A 96 12.45 5.40 -15.36
C VAL A 96 11.05 5.75 -14.85
N LYS A 97 10.02 4.99 -15.25
CA LYS A 97 8.64 5.15 -14.75
C LYS A 97 8.58 4.95 -13.23
N GLN A 98 9.16 3.88 -12.72
CA GLN A 98 9.19 3.59 -11.28
C GLN A 98 10.02 4.61 -10.51
N LEU A 99 11.13 5.09 -11.07
CA LEU A 99 11.94 6.15 -10.46
C LEU A 99 11.16 7.46 -10.37
N LYS A 100 10.46 7.87 -11.42
CA LYS A 100 9.56 9.03 -11.39
C LYS A 100 8.45 8.88 -10.36
N GLN A 101 7.83 7.69 -10.28
CA GLN A 101 6.84 7.40 -9.25
C GLN A 101 7.43 7.41 -7.84
N THR A 102 8.69 7.00 -7.68
CA THR A 102 9.42 7.04 -6.40
C THR A 102 9.61 8.48 -5.93
N LEU A 103 10.11 9.34 -6.81
CA LEU A 103 10.29 10.76 -6.52
C LEU A 103 8.96 11.44 -6.22
N ALA A 104 7.93 11.21 -7.04
CA ALA A 104 6.60 11.75 -6.81
C ALA A 104 5.99 11.29 -5.48
N PHE A 105 6.24 10.04 -5.07
CA PHE A 105 5.78 9.49 -3.80
C PHE A 105 6.35 10.25 -2.60
N ILE A 106 7.60 10.72 -2.68
CA ILE A 106 8.25 11.55 -1.64
C ILE A 106 8.09 13.06 -1.89
N GLY A 107 7.20 13.45 -2.82
CA GLY A 107 6.88 14.85 -3.12
C GLY A 107 7.96 15.60 -3.90
N LEU A 108 8.84 14.89 -4.62
CA LEU A 108 9.88 15.48 -5.45
C LEU A 108 9.59 15.24 -6.93
N GLU A 109 9.96 16.20 -7.75
CA GLU A 109 9.95 16.09 -9.21
C GLU A 109 11.33 16.48 -9.73
N CYS A 110 11.93 15.64 -10.56
CA CYS A 110 13.21 15.98 -11.18
C CYS A 110 12.97 16.66 -12.52
N THR A 111 13.04 17.99 -12.53
CA THR A 111 12.84 18.82 -13.72
C THR A 111 14.05 18.90 -14.65
N GLY A 112 15.24 18.52 -14.16
CA GLY A 112 16.51 18.55 -14.90
C GLY A 112 17.13 17.18 -15.23
N CYS A 113 16.50 16.07 -14.85
CA CYS A 113 17.00 14.74 -15.15
C CYS A 113 16.81 14.41 -16.64
N MET A 114 17.89 14.22 -17.38
CA MET A 114 17.86 13.82 -18.80
C MET A 114 18.02 12.30 -18.94
N ASP A 115 18.87 11.70 -18.11
CA ASP A 115 19.21 10.29 -18.19
C ASP A 115 18.67 9.49 -17.00
N LYS A 116 18.58 8.17 -17.17
CA LYS A 116 18.15 7.26 -16.11
C LYS A 116 19.03 7.39 -14.85
N ASN A 117 20.33 7.64 -15.03
CA ASN A 117 21.27 7.76 -13.91
C ASN A 117 20.95 8.98 -13.04
N ASP A 118 20.52 10.11 -13.62
CA ASP A 118 20.12 11.31 -12.87
C ASP A 118 18.95 11.01 -11.93
N PHE A 119 17.95 10.26 -12.42
CA PHE A 119 16.82 9.82 -11.61
C PHE A 119 17.24 8.88 -10.48
N VAL A 120 18.23 8.02 -10.72
CA VAL A 120 18.78 7.13 -9.70
C VAL A 120 19.51 7.94 -8.64
N GLU A 121 20.40 8.85 -9.01
CA GLU A 121 21.14 9.71 -8.06
C GLU A 121 20.20 10.57 -7.21
N MET A 122 19.15 11.11 -7.81
CA MET A 122 18.12 11.87 -7.09
C MET A 122 17.36 11.00 -6.08
N ALA A 123 16.99 9.77 -6.47
CA ALA A 123 16.32 8.82 -5.58
C ALA A 123 17.24 8.36 -4.43
N GLU A 124 18.51 8.09 -4.72
CA GLU A 124 19.54 7.75 -3.72
C GLU A 124 19.75 8.87 -2.70
N SER A 125 19.92 10.10 -3.18
CA SER A 125 20.14 11.28 -2.32
C SER A 125 18.97 11.55 -1.38
N ASN A 126 17.76 11.17 -1.81
CA ASN A 126 16.53 11.32 -1.02
C ASN A 126 16.04 9.99 -0.42
N ARG A 127 16.87 8.95 -0.38
CA ARG A 127 16.51 7.62 0.13
C ARG A 127 15.95 7.66 1.56
N HIS A 128 16.48 8.56 2.40
CA HIS A 128 16.02 8.79 3.77
C HIS A 128 14.55 9.25 3.88
N LYS A 129 13.96 9.79 2.81
CA LYS A 129 12.53 10.19 2.76
C LYS A 129 11.62 9.05 2.31
N ILE A 130 12.20 7.98 1.74
CA ILE A 130 11.45 6.82 1.29
C ILE A 130 11.17 5.95 2.51
N PRO A 131 9.91 5.54 2.74
CA PRO A 131 9.58 4.71 3.89
C PRO A 131 10.39 3.42 3.85
N ARG A 132 11.01 3.08 4.98
CA ARG A 132 11.48 1.71 5.19
C ARG A 132 10.27 0.80 5.13
N SER A 133 10.35 -0.21 4.29
CA SER A 133 9.40 -1.32 4.32
C SER A 133 9.61 -2.00 5.65
N GLU A 134 8.92 -1.55 6.69
CA GLU A 134 8.71 -2.40 7.86
C GLU A 134 7.90 -3.58 7.35
N LEU A 135 8.57 -4.73 7.25
CA LEU A 135 7.96 -6.06 7.16
C LEU A 135 6.78 -6.18 8.13
#